data_AF-A0A1V3WEK4-F1
#
_entry.id   AF-A0A1V3WEK4-F1
#
_cell.length_a   1.000
_cell.length_b   1.000
_cell.length_c   1.000
_cell.angle_alpha   90.00
_cell.angle_beta   90.00
_cell.angle_gamma   90.00
#
_symmetry.space_group_name_H-M   'P 1'
#
loop_
_entity.id
_entity.type
_entity.pdbx_description
1 polymer ?
#
loop_
_entity_poly.entity_id
_entity_poly.type
_entity_poly.pdbx_seq_one_letter_code
_entity_poly.pdbx_strand_id
1 'polypeptide(L)'
;MTAWVRPRDVSSPLWRIAALAAVIAVAGGCSTVVTGSAVKSGGPAPAAANVALLDPGNYPRQPRPALGTVADEATGRRVEAQRMADMVAGPWQVDSTLISPLNAEIAPTTALPDPGRLSALVRGDSIAAIAAAHHFVAGFVSGRLTPPPPRGQAPADKPKVLDNGVFRFPSPQEATDAAAAMAAADLATVRPGNVWATRLPVPRSPATVAYVAPLSGGFEASAFTAHGPYVFFQFAGTKESAEATAELIAKTLDLQGPLADHFQATPVEQLAALPADPTGLLARTVPATDPSVNQGAVYPPHGSLHFRSDPVATQAMYTDAGVVHVAADRTTVYEAVDIPGAQRAADGLARMDVPFLGYHSAPGINGLPSARCFDRGSDSTELGAVRFLCITTANRYAFKVTAAQEVEAHQIVAAQYLMLTAP
;
A
#
# COMPACT_ATOMS: atom_id res chain seq x y z
N MET A 1 34.35 -23.64 45.93
CA MET A 1 34.36 -23.11 47.31
C MET A 1 32.92 -22.80 47.66
N THR A 2 32.20 -23.80 48.21
CA THR A 2 31.82 -23.91 49.64
C THR A 2 30.98 -22.70 50.08
N ALA A 3 29.80 -22.79 50.66
CA ALA A 3 28.95 -23.81 51.30
C ALA A 3 27.85 -22.97 52.03
N TRP A 4 27.06 -23.59 52.92
CA TRP A 4 26.03 -23.01 53.84
C TRP A 4 24.59 -23.29 53.39
N VAL A 5 23.95 -24.39 53.79
CA VAL A 5 23.51 -24.86 55.14
C VAL A 5 22.28 -24.09 55.66
N ARG A 6 21.15 -24.83 55.66
CA ARG A 6 19.85 -24.70 56.36
C ARG A 6 20.00 -24.43 57.88
N PRO A 7 18.97 -24.13 58.73
CA PRO A 7 17.58 -24.68 58.71
C PRO A 7 16.44 -23.77 59.27
N ARG A 8 15.15 -24.10 58.99
CA ARG A 8 14.05 -24.59 59.90
C ARG A 8 13.72 -23.69 61.11
N ASP A 9 12.49 -23.60 61.64
CA ASP A 9 11.12 -24.02 61.34
C ASP A 9 10.25 -23.39 62.48
N VAL A 10 8.92 -23.54 62.36
CA VAL A 10 7.91 -23.64 63.43
C VAL A 10 7.37 -22.34 64.05
N SER A 11 6.09 -22.03 63.79
CA SER A 11 4.99 -22.26 64.76
C SER A 11 3.66 -21.64 64.30
N SER A 12 2.66 -22.51 64.18
CA SER A 12 1.21 -22.29 64.09
C SER A 12 0.60 -22.03 65.50
N PRO A 13 -0.73 -22.06 65.72
CA PRO A 13 -1.89 -21.34 65.13
C PRO A 13 -2.76 -20.68 66.24
N LEU A 14 -3.95 -20.16 65.87
CA LEU A 14 -5.26 -20.23 66.60
C LEU A 14 -6.03 -18.92 66.74
N TRP A 15 -7.21 -18.94 66.08
CA TRP A 15 -8.54 -18.48 66.50
C TRP A 15 -8.75 -17.12 67.18
N ARG A 16 -9.64 -16.28 66.61
CA ARG A 16 -11.08 -16.21 66.97
C ARG A 16 -11.83 -15.17 66.10
N ILE A 17 -13.09 -15.50 65.83
CA ILE A 17 -14.12 -14.79 65.09
C ILE A 17 -14.76 -13.70 65.98
N ALA A 18 -15.07 -12.50 65.44
CA ALA A 18 -16.31 -11.76 65.71
C ALA A 18 -16.40 -10.49 64.83
N ALA A 19 -17.60 -10.26 64.28
CA ALA A 19 -17.98 -9.19 63.36
C ALA A 19 -18.30 -7.86 64.07
N LEU A 20 -18.13 -6.71 63.39
CA LEU A 20 -19.13 -5.63 63.31
C LEU A 20 -18.78 -4.58 62.24
N ALA A 21 -19.81 -3.86 61.80
CA ALA A 21 -19.92 -3.13 60.55
C ALA A 21 -19.44 -1.66 60.56
N ALA A 22 -19.24 -1.15 59.33
CA ALA A 22 -19.43 0.21 58.82
C ALA A 22 -18.57 1.37 59.35
N VAL A 23 -17.71 1.92 58.47
CA VAL A 23 -17.76 3.30 57.92
C VAL A 23 -16.92 3.30 56.62
N ILE A 24 -17.53 3.47 55.45
CA ILE A 24 -16.78 3.82 54.22
C ILE A 24 -17.01 5.31 53.97
N ALA A 25 -15.96 6.08 54.18
CA ALA A 25 -15.88 7.48 53.79
C ALA A 25 -15.88 7.58 52.26
N VAL A 26 -16.77 8.42 51.73
CA VAL A 26 -16.80 8.83 50.32
C VAL A 26 -15.59 9.73 50.08
N ALA A 27 -14.55 9.19 49.44
CA ALA A 27 -13.51 10.00 48.81
C ALA A 27 -13.76 9.96 47.30
N GLY A 28 -14.18 11.11 46.75
CA GLY A 28 -14.37 11.31 45.32
C GLY A 28 -13.05 11.16 44.59
N GLY A 29 -12.97 10.14 43.73
CA GLY A 29 -12.00 10.04 42.66
C GLY A 29 -12.76 9.96 41.35
N CYS A 30 -12.67 11.00 40.52
CA CYS A 30 -13.17 10.99 39.15
C CYS A 30 -12.37 9.97 38.34
N SER A 31 -12.83 8.71 38.31
CA SER A 31 -12.44 7.76 37.27
C SER A 31 -13.37 7.98 36.08
N THR A 32 -12.85 8.53 34.98
CA THR A 32 -13.52 8.51 33.69
C THR A 32 -13.45 7.08 33.16
N VAL A 33 -14.42 6.26 33.56
CA VAL A 33 -14.68 4.97 32.92
C VAL A 33 -15.22 5.28 31.52
N VAL A 34 -14.37 5.17 30.51
CA VAL A 34 -14.83 5.15 29.11
C VAL A 34 -15.56 3.82 28.93
N THR A 35 -16.90 3.87 28.97
CA THR A 35 -17.77 2.73 28.70
C THR A 35 -17.64 2.33 27.23
N GLY A 36 -16.76 1.36 26.95
CA GLY A 36 -16.77 0.61 25.70
C GLY A 36 -18.05 -0.22 25.63
N SER A 37 -19.10 0.33 25.04
CA SER A 37 -20.36 -0.37 24.82
C SER A 37 -20.29 -1.09 23.47
N ALA A 38 -20.34 -2.42 23.48
CA ALA A 38 -20.63 -3.18 22.29
C ALA A 38 -22.04 -2.80 21.80
N VAL A 39 -22.16 -2.15 20.65
CA VAL A 39 -23.44 -1.70 20.10
C VAL A 39 -24.13 -2.88 19.43
N LYS A 40 -25.24 -3.35 20.03
CA LYS A 40 -26.26 -4.13 19.31
C LYS A 40 -26.93 -3.24 18.27
N SER A 41 -27.24 -3.80 17.10
CA SER A 41 -27.99 -3.13 16.04
C SER A 41 -29.31 -2.56 16.59
N GLY A 42 -29.43 -1.22 16.58
CA GLY A 42 -30.59 -0.49 17.12
C GLY A 42 -30.28 0.76 17.97
N GLY A 43 -29.00 1.12 18.19
CA GLY A 43 -28.64 2.38 18.84
C GLY A 43 -28.99 3.63 17.99
N PRO A 44 -29.05 4.83 18.59
CA PRO A 44 -29.27 6.08 17.85
C PRO A 44 -28.26 6.18 16.70
N ALA A 45 -28.73 6.58 15.52
CA ALA A 45 -27.84 6.87 14.41
C ALA A 45 -26.79 7.91 14.87
N PRO A 46 -25.53 7.84 14.37
CA PRO A 46 -24.54 8.87 14.64
C PRO A 46 -25.15 10.25 14.36
N ALA A 47 -24.82 11.24 15.20
CA ALA A 47 -25.28 12.60 14.97
C ALA A 47 -24.91 13.03 13.54
N ALA A 48 -25.85 13.65 12.84
CA ALA A 48 -25.61 14.13 11.48
C ALA A 48 -24.50 15.19 11.46
N ALA A 49 -23.73 15.25 10.38
CA ALA A 49 -22.75 16.32 10.21
C ALA A 49 -23.44 17.69 10.17
N ASN A 50 -22.84 18.67 10.84
CA ASN A 50 -23.22 20.07 10.74
C ASN A 50 -22.23 20.80 9.84
N VAL A 51 -22.57 20.89 8.55
CA VAL A 51 -21.72 21.50 7.51
C VAL A 51 -21.36 22.96 7.80
N ALA A 52 -22.18 23.69 8.57
CA ALA A 52 -21.92 25.08 8.93
C ALA A 52 -20.79 25.25 9.95
N LEU A 53 -20.42 24.16 10.65
CA LEU A 53 -19.32 24.15 11.63
C LEU A 53 -18.01 23.60 11.06
N LEU A 54 -18.01 23.12 9.80
CA LEU A 54 -16.82 22.59 9.15
C LEU A 54 -15.91 23.74 8.72
N ASP A 55 -14.66 23.72 9.19
CA ASP A 55 -13.60 24.63 8.75
C ASP A 55 -12.64 23.88 7.82
N PRO A 56 -12.68 24.10 6.50
CA PRO A 56 -11.76 23.50 5.54
C PRO A 56 -10.48 24.32 5.33
N GLY A 57 -10.31 25.45 6.04
CA GLY A 57 -9.20 26.37 5.80
C GLY A 57 -9.11 26.81 4.33
N ASN A 58 -7.92 26.63 3.74
CA ASN A 58 -7.65 26.97 2.34
C ASN A 58 -7.93 25.83 1.34
N TYR A 59 -8.43 24.68 1.80
CA TYR A 59 -8.72 23.55 0.92
C TYR A 59 -10.06 23.72 0.18
N PRO A 60 -10.20 23.13 -1.03
CA PRO A 60 -11.44 23.24 -1.81
C PRO A 60 -12.67 22.72 -1.09
N ARG A 61 -13.80 23.40 -1.27
CA ARG A 61 -15.10 23.05 -0.66
C ARG A 61 -16.11 22.49 -1.66
N GLN A 62 -15.78 22.57 -2.95
CA GLN A 62 -16.64 22.15 -4.04
C GLN A 62 -15.80 21.24 -4.96
N PRO A 63 -16.42 20.20 -5.56
CA PRO A 63 -15.78 19.42 -6.59
C PRO A 63 -15.19 20.30 -7.69
N ARG A 64 -14.07 19.85 -8.25
CA ARG A 64 -13.59 20.40 -9.51
C ARG A 64 -14.63 20.14 -10.62
N PRO A 65 -14.70 20.99 -11.66
CA PRO A 65 -15.36 20.61 -12.90
C PRO A 65 -14.82 19.26 -13.42
N ALA A 66 -15.57 18.61 -14.31
CA ALA A 66 -15.10 17.40 -14.96
C ALA A 66 -13.69 17.63 -15.55
N LEU A 67 -12.74 16.73 -15.24
CA LEU A 67 -11.33 16.93 -15.58
C LEU A 67 -11.04 16.80 -17.08
N GLY A 68 -12.00 16.28 -17.86
CA GLY A 68 -11.87 16.14 -19.31
C GLY A 68 -10.80 15.12 -19.71
N THR A 69 -10.13 15.38 -20.81
CA THR A 69 -8.98 14.60 -21.28
C THR A 69 -7.70 15.09 -20.63
N VAL A 70 -6.70 14.22 -20.59
CA VAL A 70 -5.33 14.60 -20.21
C VAL A 70 -4.81 15.77 -21.05
N ALA A 71 -3.89 16.56 -20.49
CA ALA A 71 -3.38 17.77 -21.12
C ALA A 71 -2.48 17.48 -22.34
N ASP A 72 -1.73 16.39 -22.30
CA ASP A 72 -0.76 15.99 -23.30
C ASP A 72 -0.47 14.48 -23.24
N GLU A 73 0.33 13.98 -24.18
CA GLU A 73 0.74 12.58 -24.25
C GLU A 73 1.52 12.15 -23.00
N ALA A 74 2.35 13.02 -22.42
CA ALA A 74 3.14 12.68 -21.22
C ALA A 74 2.23 12.40 -20.01
N THR A 75 1.19 13.20 -19.85
CA THR A 75 0.13 12.97 -18.85
C THR A 75 -0.67 11.71 -19.19
N GLY A 76 -0.94 11.47 -20.48
CA GLY A 76 -1.54 10.22 -20.97
C GLY A 76 -0.75 8.96 -20.59
N ARG A 77 0.57 8.98 -20.78
CA ARG A 77 1.48 7.88 -20.37
C ARG A 77 1.45 7.66 -18.86
N ARG A 78 1.34 8.73 -18.05
CA ARG A 78 1.14 8.62 -16.60
C ARG A 78 -0.18 7.94 -16.26
N VAL A 79 -1.28 8.37 -16.85
CA VAL A 79 -2.59 7.75 -16.61
C VAL A 79 -2.59 6.27 -17.05
N GLU A 80 -1.98 5.94 -18.19
CA GLU A 80 -1.83 4.55 -18.62
C GLU A 80 -0.98 3.73 -17.65
N ALA A 81 0.16 4.26 -17.19
CA ALA A 81 1.00 3.61 -16.18
C ALA A 81 0.26 3.34 -14.87
N GLN A 82 -0.60 4.27 -14.43
CA GLN A 82 -1.45 4.08 -13.24
C GLN A 82 -2.53 3.01 -13.48
N ARG A 83 -3.15 3.00 -14.67
CA ARG A 83 -4.13 1.96 -15.06
C ARG A 83 -3.49 0.57 -15.09
N MET A 84 -2.24 0.47 -15.53
CA MET A 84 -1.50 -0.79 -15.54
C MET A 84 -1.32 -1.40 -14.14
N ALA A 85 -1.54 -0.66 -13.05
CA ALA A 85 -1.55 -1.24 -11.70
C ALA A 85 -2.51 -2.44 -11.59
N ASP A 86 -3.67 -2.39 -12.26
CA ASP A 86 -4.68 -3.46 -12.19
C ASP A 86 -4.27 -4.75 -12.93
N MET A 87 -3.31 -4.66 -13.84
CA MET A 87 -2.79 -5.81 -14.57
C MET A 87 -1.50 -6.37 -13.95
N VAL A 88 -0.97 -5.81 -12.86
CA VAL A 88 0.27 -6.29 -12.24
C VAL A 88 -0.03 -7.25 -11.10
N ALA A 89 0.48 -8.48 -11.17
CA ALA A 89 0.39 -9.40 -10.05
C ALA A 89 1.17 -8.85 -8.85
N GLY A 90 0.49 -8.70 -7.71
CA GLY A 90 1.11 -8.28 -6.46
C GLY A 90 1.93 -9.42 -5.84
N PRO A 91 3.11 -9.14 -5.25
CA PRO A 91 3.93 -10.17 -4.61
C PRO A 91 3.20 -11.02 -3.56
N TRP A 92 2.25 -10.43 -2.82
CA TRP A 92 1.44 -11.12 -1.82
C TRP A 92 0.50 -12.18 -2.42
N GLN A 93 0.17 -12.09 -3.70
CA GLN A 93 -0.62 -13.09 -4.43
C GLN A 93 0.24 -14.31 -4.79
N VAL A 94 1.55 -14.12 -4.94
CA VAL A 94 2.52 -15.18 -5.24
C VAL A 94 2.92 -15.91 -3.96
N ASP A 95 3.20 -15.15 -2.90
CA ASP A 95 3.49 -15.65 -1.55
C ASP A 95 2.90 -14.68 -0.53
N SER A 96 1.96 -15.15 0.29
CA SER A 96 1.22 -14.31 1.24
C SER A 96 2.08 -13.68 2.34
N THR A 97 3.35 -14.07 2.46
CA THR A 97 4.31 -13.45 3.38
C THR A 97 4.97 -12.18 2.80
N LEU A 98 4.90 -11.96 1.49
CA LEU A 98 5.47 -10.80 0.80
C LEU A 98 4.55 -9.57 0.91
N ILE A 99 4.40 -9.05 2.13
CA ILE A 99 3.51 -7.91 2.43
C ILE A 99 4.27 -6.64 2.81
N SER A 100 5.56 -6.70 3.10
CA SER A 100 6.31 -5.53 3.59
C SER A 100 6.70 -4.59 2.46
N PRO A 101 6.39 -3.27 2.55
CA PRO A 101 6.85 -2.27 1.59
C PRO A 101 8.22 -1.67 1.99
N LEU A 102 8.92 -2.23 2.99
CA LEU A 102 9.98 -1.56 3.75
C LEU A 102 11.33 -1.32 3.04
N ASN A 103 11.38 -1.30 1.70
CA ASN A 103 12.57 -0.84 1.00
C ASN A 103 12.23 -0.46 -0.45
N ALA A 104 11.81 0.79 -0.68
CA ALA A 104 11.43 1.23 -2.02
C ALA A 104 12.61 1.28 -3.01
N GLU A 105 13.86 1.30 -2.54
CA GLU A 105 15.06 1.25 -3.40
C GLU A 105 15.33 -0.15 -3.94
N ILE A 106 14.98 -1.20 -3.17
CA ILE A 106 15.18 -2.60 -3.58
C ILE A 106 13.89 -3.20 -4.13
N ALA A 107 12.74 -2.70 -3.69
CA ALA A 107 11.43 -3.21 -4.01
C ALA A 107 10.40 -2.08 -4.25
N PRO A 108 10.57 -1.29 -5.31
CA PRO A 108 9.69 -0.15 -5.58
C PRO A 108 8.27 -0.60 -5.91
N THR A 109 7.29 0.16 -5.44
CA THR A 109 5.91 0.07 -5.92
C THR A 109 5.50 1.41 -6.51
N THR A 110 5.41 1.51 -7.84
CA THR A 110 5.13 2.77 -8.51
C THR A 110 4.70 2.60 -9.96
N ALA A 111 3.93 3.56 -10.45
CA ALA A 111 3.77 3.82 -11.88
C ALA A 111 5.07 4.36 -12.51
N LEU A 112 5.30 3.98 -13.77
CA LEU A 112 6.49 4.27 -14.58
C LEU A 112 6.05 4.92 -15.91
N PRO A 113 5.73 6.22 -15.96
CA PRO A 113 5.32 6.94 -17.18
C PRO A 113 6.43 7.13 -18.22
N ASP A 114 7.68 7.02 -17.81
CA ASP A 114 8.85 7.29 -18.63
C ASP A 114 9.98 6.30 -18.29
N PRO A 115 10.89 6.02 -19.24
CA PRO A 115 11.91 5.01 -19.05
C PRO A 115 12.94 5.40 -17.98
N GLY A 116 13.17 6.68 -17.72
CA GLY A 116 14.16 7.15 -16.74
C GLY A 116 13.86 6.64 -15.33
N ARG A 117 12.58 6.44 -15.01
CA ARG A 117 12.13 5.91 -13.73
C ARG A 117 12.43 4.43 -13.49
N LEU A 118 12.77 3.68 -14.54
CA LEU A 118 13.22 2.29 -14.40
C LEU A 118 14.57 2.20 -13.67
N SER A 119 15.33 3.31 -13.57
CA SER A 119 16.57 3.40 -12.77
C SER A 119 16.37 3.03 -11.30
N ALA A 120 15.16 3.16 -10.76
CA ALA A 120 14.83 2.78 -9.38
C ALA A 120 14.79 1.25 -9.16
N LEU A 121 14.82 0.45 -10.23
CA LEU A 121 14.84 -1.01 -10.14
C LEU A 121 16.25 -1.53 -9.85
N VAL A 122 16.35 -2.76 -9.34
CA VAL A 122 17.64 -3.46 -9.30
C VAL A 122 18.17 -3.67 -10.71
N ARG A 123 19.39 -3.15 -10.98
CA ARG A 123 19.97 -3.02 -12.35
C ARG A 123 19.18 -2.06 -13.25
N GLY A 124 18.53 -1.07 -12.64
CA GLY A 124 17.61 -0.16 -13.30
C GLY A 124 18.24 0.71 -14.38
N ASP A 125 19.51 1.12 -14.26
CA ASP A 125 20.14 2.01 -15.24
C ASP A 125 20.23 1.39 -16.64
N SER A 126 20.64 0.11 -16.73
CA SER A 126 20.69 -0.59 -18.01
C SER A 126 19.27 -0.87 -18.54
N ILE A 127 18.34 -1.25 -17.66
CA ILE A 127 16.93 -1.45 -18.02
C ILE A 127 16.33 -0.15 -18.57
N ALA A 128 16.58 0.99 -17.93
CA ALA A 128 16.10 2.31 -18.35
C ALA A 128 16.64 2.70 -19.73
N ALA A 129 17.96 2.56 -19.94
CA ALA A 129 18.60 2.87 -21.21
C ALA A 129 18.07 2.01 -22.36
N ILE A 130 17.91 0.70 -22.13
CA ILE A 130 17.37 -0.24 -23.12
C ILE A 130 15.89 0.05 -23.40
N ALA A 131 15.10 0.26 -22.34
CA ALA A 131 13.69 0.61 -22.49
C ALA A 131 13.51 1.89 -23.32
N ALA A 132 14.33 2.91 -23.08
CA ALA A 132 14.33 4.14 -23.87
C ALA A 132 14.67 3.88 -25.35
N ALA A 133 15.69 3.06 -25.63
CA ALA A 133 16.10 2.70 -26.99
C ALA A 133 15.04 1.91 -27.75
N HIS A 134 14.16 1.20 -27.03
CA HIS A 134 13.04 0.44 -27.58
C HIS A 134 11.69 1.17 -27.46
N HIS A 135 11.70 2.49 -27.24
CA HIS A 135 10.51 3.33 -27.27
C HIS A 135 9.48 3.00 -26.16
N PHE A 136 9.96 2.72 -24.95
CA PHE A 136 9.11 2.50 -23.77
C PHE A 136 7.93 3.47 -23.69
N VAL A 137 6.75 2.91 -23.44
CA VAL A 137 5.47 3.64 -23.42
C VAL A 137 5.09 4.01 -21.99
N ALA A 138 4.93 2.99 -21.14
CA ALA A 138 4.48 3.10 -19.76
C ALA A 138 4.76 1.78 -19.03
N GLY A 139 4.71 1.78 -17.71
CA GLY A 139 4.82 0.56 -16.93
C GLY A 139 4.33 0.72 -15.50
N PHE A 140 4.24 -0.40 -14.80
CA PHE A 140 3.99 -0.42 -13.36
C PHE A 140 4.85 -1.51 -12.73
N VAL A 141 5.34 -1.25 -11.52
CA VAL A 141 6.08 -2.24 -10.73
C VAL A 141 5.47 -2.35 -9.35
N SER A 142 5.41 -3.59 -8.84
CA SER A 142 5.11 -3.86 -7.44
C SER A 142 6.20 -4.72 -6.81
N GLY A 143 6.94 -4.11 -5.91
CA GLY A 143 7.95 -4.73 -5.08
C GLY A 143 7.50 -4.89 -3.63
N ARG A 144 7.77 -6.06 -3.04
CA ARG A 144 7.58 -6.31 -1.60
C ARG A 144 8.61 -7.30 -1.06
N LEU A 145 8.76 -7.26 0.26
CA LEU A 145 9.59 -8.16 1.02
C LEU A 145 8.77 -8.91 2.07
N THR A 146 9.33 -9.99 2.60
CA THR A 146 8.89 -10.51 3.89
C THR A 146 9.15 -9.47 4.98
N PRO A 147 8.20 -9.19 5.89
CA PRO A 147 8.43 -8.28 7.01
C PRO A 147 9.70 -8.65 7.79
N PRO A 148 10.54 -7.66 8.15
CA PRO A 148 11.62 -7.91 9.08
C PRO A 148 11.03 -8.33 10.43
N PRO A 149 11.74 -9.17 11.20
CA PRO A 149 11.32 -9.50 12.55
C PRO A 149 11.30 -8.24 13.43
N PRO A 150 10.53 -8.23 14.54
CA PRO A 150 10.57 -7.16 15.52
C PRO A 150 12.00 -6.89 16.03
N ARG A 151 12.28 -5.64 16.43
CA ARG A 151 13.60 -5.26 16.98
C ARG A 151 13.99 -6.18 18.15
N GLY A 152 15.22 -6.68 18.10
CA GLY A 152 15.77 -7.57 19.13
C GLY A 152 15.45 -9.05 18.93
N GLN A 153 14.73 -9.43 17.88
CA GLN A 153 14.52 -10.83 17.49
C GLN A 153 15.49 -11.26 16.38
N ALA A 154 15.73 -12.56 16.29
CA ALA A 154 16.54 -13.14 15.23
C ALA A 154 15.92 -12.85 13.85
N PRO A 155 16.74 -12.70 12.77
CA PRO A 155 16.27 -12.56 11.40
C PRO A 155 15.18 -13.57 11.06
N ALA A 156 14.22 -13.19 10.20
CA ALA A 156 13.27 -14.15 9.65
C ALA A 156 14.04 -15.35 9.06
N ASP A 157 13.55 -16.57 9.31
CA ASP A 157 14.28 -17.80 8.94
C ASP A 157 14.56 -17.87 7.42
N LYS A 158 13.70 -17.25 6.61
CA LYS A 158 13.74 -17.30 5.13
C LYS A 158 13.20 -15.99 4.52
N PRO A 159 13.97 -14.88 4.56
CA PRO A 159 13.51 -13.63 3.99
C PRO A 159 13.40 -13.76 2.47
N LYS A 160 12.36 -13.14 1.91
CA LYS A 160 12.13 -13.08 0.47
C LYS A 160 11.93 -11.65 0.01
N VAL A 161 12.32 -11.39 -1.23
CA VAL A 161 12.01 -10.17 -1.97
C VAL A 161 11.49 -10.56 -3.35
N LEU A 162 10.49 -9.83 -3.82
CA LEU A 162 9.96 -9.97 -5.16
C LEU A 162 9.52 -8.60 -5.67
N ASP A 163 10.08 -8.22 -6.81
CA ASP A 163 9.56 -7.16 -7.66
C ASP A 163 8.98 -7.79 -8.90
N ASN A 164 7.76 -7.40 -9.22
CA ASN A 164 7.10 -7.75 -10.45
C ASN A 164 6.78 -6.47 -11.21
N GLY A 165 7.44 -6.30 -12.36
CA GLY A 165 7.28 -5.17 -13.26
C GLY A 165 6.65 -5.60 -14.59
N VAL A 166 5.79 -4.75 -15.12
CA VAL A 166 5.24 -4.88 -16.48
C VAL A 166 5.56 -3.61 -17.25
N PHE A 167 6.34 -3.75 -18.31
CA PHE A 167 6.83 -2.65 -19.15
C PHE A 167 6.19 -2.74 -20.52
N ARG A 168 5.50 -1.68 -20.93
CA ARG A 168 4.80 -1.63 -22.21
C ARG A 168 5.67 -0.98 -23.27
N PHE A 169 5.70 -1.62 -24.43
CA PHE A 169 6.37 -1.17 -25.64
C PHE A 169 5.34 -0.94 -26.76
N PRO A 170 5.72 -0.26 -27.87
CA PRO A 170 4.77 0.05 -28.94
C PRO A 170 4.26 -1.19 -29.69
N SER A 171 5.04 -2.28 -29.70
CA SER A 171 4.69 -3.50 -30.42
C SER A 171 5.24 -4.76 -29.74
N PRO A 172 4.74 -5.95 -30.08
CA PRO A 172 5.32 -7.20 -29.61
C PRO A 172 6.78 -7.42 -30.02
N GLN A 173 7.18 -6.92 -31.18
CA GLN A 173 8.56 -7.01 -31.64
C GLN A 173 9.50 -6.17 -30.76
N GLU A 174 9.13 -4.91 -30.49
CA GLU A 174 9.90 -4.03 -29.60
C GLU A 174 10.00 -4.60 -28.19
N ALA A 175 8.93 -5.18 -27.65
CA ALA A 175 8.96 -5.86 -26.36
C ALA A 175 9.91 -7.07 -26.37
N THR A 176 9.89 -7.87 -27.45
CA THR A 176 10.76 -9.04 -27.60
C THR A 176 12.24 -8.64 -27.64
N ASP A 177 12.56 -7.63 -28.45
CA ASP A 177 13.92 -7.13 -28.60
C ASP A 177 14.42 -6.48 -27.30
N ALA A 178 13.57 -5.69 -26.63
CA ALA A 178 13.86 -5.10 -25.33
C ALA A 178 14.12 -6.17 -24.26
N ALA A 179 13.27 -7.21 -24.17
CA ALA A 179 13.46 -8.30 -23.21
C ALA A 179 14.80 -9.02 -23.42
N ALA A 180 15.14 -9.32 -24.69
CA ALA A 180 16.40 -9.97 -25.04
C ALA A 180 17.61 -9.08 -24.68
N ALA A 181 17.55 -7.79 -25.00
CA ALA A 181 18.59 -6.82 -24.69
C ALA A 181 18.77 -6.64 -23.18
N MET A 182 17.67 -6.50 -22.42
CA MET A 182 17.71 -6.38 -20.96
C MET A 182 18.33 -7.61 -20.31
N ALA A 183 17.98 -8.80 -20.78
CA ALA A 183 18.55 -10.04 -20.25
C ALA A 183 20.04 -10.21 -20.62
N ALA A 184 20.45 -9.77 -21.81
CA ALA A 184 21.87 -9.76 -22.19
C ALA A 184 22.68 -8.78 -21.31
N ALA A 185 22.13 -7.59 -21.05
CA ALA A 185 22.74 -6.62 -20.15
C ALA A 185 22.82 -7.14 -18.70
N ASP A 186 21.79 -7.87 -18.26
CA ASP A 186 21.81 -8.52 -16.95
C ASP A 186 22.94 -9.53 -16.81
N LEU A 187 23.09 -10.44 -17.79
CA LEU A 187 24.18 -11.42 -17.80
C LEU A 187 25.57 -10.76 -17.77
N ALA A 188 25.72 -9.63 -18.45
CA ALA A 188 26.98 -8.87 -18.49
C ALA A 188 27.27 -8.12 -17.19
N THR A 189 26.30 -8.00 -16.27
CA THR A 189 26.46 -7.26 -15.03
C THR A 189 27.17 -8.10 -13.98
N VAL A 190 28.33 -7.61 -13.52
CA VAL A 190 29.06 -8.17 -12.37
C VAL A 190 28.39 -7.71 -11.08
N ARG A 191 28.04 -8.66 -10.20
CA ARG A 191 27.36 -8.39 -8.93
C ARG A 191 28.34 -8.19 -7.78
N PRO A 192 27.91 -7.60 -6.64
CA PRO A 192 28.77 -7.36 -5.50
C PRO A 192 29.56 -8.61 -5.08
N GLY A 193 30.84 -8.42 -4.76
CA GLY A 193 31.76 -9.53 -4.50
C GLY A 193 32.37 -10.16 -5.76
N ASN A 194 32.31 -9.48 -6.91
CA ASN A 194 32.80 -9.97 -8.20
C ASN A 194 32.13 -11.29 -8.63
N VAL A 195 30.83 -11.41 -8.33
CA VAL A 195 30.04 -12.62 -8.60
C VAL A 195 29.35 -12.48 -9.95
N TRP A 196 29.58 -13.45 -10.82
CA TRP A 196 28.88 -13.55 -12.10
C TRP A 196 27.58 -14.33 -11.95
N ALA A 197 26.54 -13.87 -12.64
CA ALA A 197 25.27 -14.58 -12.70
C ALA A 197 25.37 -15.79 -13.65
N THR A 198 24.63 -16.85 -13.35
CA THR A 198 24.50 -18.03 -14.20
C THR A 198 23.05 -18.18 -14.67
N ARG A 199 22.87 -18.90 -15.78
CA ARG A 199 21.54 -19.16 -16.35
C ARG A 199 20.65 -19.84 -15.31
N LEU A 200 19.44 -19.31 -15.13
CA LEU A 200 18.41 -19.90 -14.28
C LEU A 200 17.26 -20.45 -15.14
N PRO A 201 17.08 -21.78 -15.23
CA PRO A 201 15.87 -22.35 -15.82
C PRO A 201 14.64 -21.98 -14.98
N VAL A 202 13.61 -21.42 -15.61
CA VAL A 202 12.35 -21.08 -14.94
C VAL A 202 11.30 -22.14 -15.26
N PRO A 203 10.83 -22.92 -14.27
CA PRO A 203 9.82 -23.95 -14.47
C PRO A 203 8.55 -23.38 -15.11
N ARG A 204 7.90 -24.15 -15.99
CA ARG A 204 6.65 -23.79 -16.69
C ARG A 204 6.71 -22.54 -17.59
N SER A 205 7.85 -21.84 -17.65
CA SER A 205 8.04 -20.62 -18.44
C SER A 205 9.32 -20.70 -19.29
N PRO A 206 9.39 -21.60 -20.30
CA PRO A 206 10.61 -21.82 -21.07
C PRO A 206 11.04 -20.62 -21.94
N ALA A 207 10.12 -19.70 -22.25
CA ALA A 207 10.42 -18.46 -22.96
C ALA A 207 11.13 -17.40 -22.10
N THR A 208 11.15 -17.58 -20.78
CA THR A 208 11.75 -16.63 -19.85
C THR A 208 13.27 -16.71 -19.88
N VAL A 209 13.91 -15.55 -19.92
CA VAL A 209 15.36 -15.40 -19.87
C VAL A 209 15.73 -14.90 -18.48
N ALA A 210 16.31 -15.78 -17.64
CA ALA A 210 16.64 -15.46 -16.26
C ALA A 210 18.08 -15.82 -15.89
N TYR A 211 18.65 -15.04 -14.97
CA TYR A 211 19.98 -15.25 -14.42
C TYR A 211 20.01 -15.07 -12.91
N VAL A 212 20.61 -16.03 -12.21
CA VAL A 212 20.73 -16.08 -10.76
C VAL A 212 22.17 -15.88 -10.33
N ALA A 213 22.40 -15.27 -9.18
CA ALA A 213 23.70 -15.26 -8.54
C ALA A 213 23.58 -15.57 -7.04
N PRO A 214 24.52 -16.36 -6.49
CA PRO A 214 24.67 -16.54 -5.06
C PRO A 214 25.42 -15.35 -4.46
N LEU A 215 24.73 -14.51 -3.71
CA LEU A 215 25.29 -13.38 -2.97
C LEU A 215 25.25 -13.67 -1.46
N SER A 216 25.86 -12.80 -0.65
CA SER A 216 25.83 -12.92 0.82
C SER A 216 24.41 -12.92 1.39
N GLY A 217 23.47 -12.27 0.69
CA GLY A 217 22.05 -12.19 1.04
C GLY A 217 21.22 -13.41 0.66
N GLY A 218 21.76 -14.37 -0.12
CA GLY A 218 21.03 -15.51 -0.66
C GLY A 218 21.19 -15.64 -2.18
N PHE A 219 20.17 -16.17 -2.85
CA PHE A 219 20.09 -16.30 -4.29
C PHE A 219 19.19 -15.22 -4.86
N GLU A 220 19.75 -14.33 -5.65
CA GLU A 220 19.03 -13.25 -6.33
C GLU A 220 18.99 -13.52 -7.82
N ALA A 221 17.84 -13.30 -8.45
CA ALA A 221 17.68 -13.47 -9.89
C ALA A 221 16.93 -12.30 -10.51
N SER A 222 17.26 -11.98 -11.77
CA SER A 222 16.29 -11.33 -12.64
C SER A 222 15.82 -12.27 -13.73
N ALA A 223 14.59 -12.02 -14.16
CA ALA A 223 13.95 -12.68 -15.27
C ALA A 223 13.29 -11.65 -16.17
N PHE A 224 13.34 -11.90 -17.47
CA PHE A 224 12.72 -11.11 -18.52
C PHE A 224 11.91 -12.05 -19.41
N THR A 225 10.64 -11.72 -19.62
CA THR A 225 9.73 -12.50 -20.48
C THR A 225 8.98 -11.54 -21.39
N ALA A 226 9.08 -11.73 -22.70
CA ALA A 226 8.23 -11.00 -23.64
C ALA A 226 6.83 -11.64 -23.69
N HIS A 227 5.79 -10.82 -23.64
CA HIS A 227 4.39 -11.25 -23.67
C HIS A 227 3.54 -10.21 -24.39
N GLY A 228 3.19 -10.46 -25.66
CA GLY A 228 2.57 -9.44 -26.50
C GLY A 228 3.43 -8.15 -26.52
N PRO A 229 2.85 -6.94 -26.39
CA PRO A 229 3.60 -5.69 -26.34
C PRO A 229 4.24 -5.40 -24.96
N TYR A 230 4.35 -6.39 -24.08
CA TYR A 230 4.87 -6.23 -22.73
C TYR A 230 6.17 -6.99 -22.52
N VAL A 231 7.05 -6.43 -21.69
CA VAL A 231 8.11 -7.16 -21.02
C VAL A 231 7.70 -7.32 -19.56
N PHE A 232 7.62 -8.57 -19.11
CA PHE A 232 7.54 -8.89 -17.70
C PHE A 232 8.95 -8.95 -17.14
N PHE A 233 9.18 -8.16 -16.09
CA PHE A 233 10.42 -8.12 -15.34
C PHE A 233 10.17 -8.68 -13.95
N GLN A 234 11.00 -9.62 -13.52
CA GLN A 234 11.05 -10.01 -12.12
C GLN A 234 12.43 -9.74 -11.55
N PHE A 235 12.48 -9.21 -10.34
CA PHE A 235 13.61 -9.36 -9.43
C PHE A 235 13.15 -10.22 -8.26
N ALA A 236 13.81 -11.34 -8.01
CA ALA A 236 13.42 -12.27 -6.96
C ALA A 236 14.63 -12.67 -6.12
N GLY A 237 14.46 -12.74 -4.80
CA GLY A 237 15.52 -13.12 -3.88
C GLY A 237 15.02 -14.00 -2.74
N THR A 238 15.77 -15.05 -2.41
CA THR A 238 15.55 -15.89 -1.23
C THR A 238 16.87 -16.49 -0.74
N LYS A 239 16.97 -16.81 0.55
CA LYS A 239 18.12 -17.54 1.12
C LYS A 239 18.07 -19.05 0.91
N GLU A 240 16.96 -19.58 0.39
CA GLU A 240 16.73 -21.03 0.33
C GLU A 240 17.59 -21.72 -0.72
N SER A 241 17.38 -21.43 -2.00
CA SER A 241 18.15 -21.98 -3.12
C SER A 241 17.86 -21.23 -4.42
N ALA A 242 18.65 -21.47 -5.47
CA ALA A 242 18.36 -20.96 -6.82
C ALA A 242 17.03 -21.50 -7.38
N GLU A 243 16.70 -22.77 -7.09
CA GLU A 243 15.44 -23.41 -7.50
C GLU A 243 14.24 -22.77 -6.81
N ALA A 244 14.36 -22.41 -5.52
CA ALA A 244 13.31 -21.70 -4.81
C ALA A 244 13.08 -20.29 -5.41
N THR A 245 14.15 -19.60 -5.81
CA THR A 245 14.05 -18.33 -6.56
C THR A 245 13.35 -18.53 -7.92
N ALA A 246 13.69 -19.60 -8.66
CA ALA A 246 13.07 -19.92 -9.93
C ALA A 246 11.57 -20.22 -9.81
N GLU A 247 11.15 -20.95 -8.77
CA GLU A 247 9.73 -21.22 -8.50
C GLU A 247 8.96 -19.96 -8.10
N LEU A 248 9.59 -19.02 -7.38
CA LEU A 248 8.98 -17.72 -7.07
C LEU A 248 8.70 -16.92 -8.35
N ILE A 249 9.66 -16.90 -9.28
CA ILE A 249 9.49 -16.26 -10.61
C ILE A 249 8.40 -16.99 -11.41
N ALA A 250 8.45 -18.32 -11.48
CA ALA A 250 7.47 -19.11 -12.23
C ALA A 250 6.03 -18.86 -11.77
N LYS A 251 5.78 -18.87 -10.45
CA LYS A 251 4.46 -18.56 -9.88
C LYS A 251 4.02 -17.13 -10.18
N THR A 252 4.97 -16.18 -10.22
CA THR A 252 4.68 -14.79 -10.60
C THR A 252 4.18 -14.74 -12.05
N LEU A 253 4.88 -15.41 -12.96
CA LEU A 253 4.52 -15.47 -14.38
C LEU A 253 3.18 -16.19 -14.63
N ASP A 254 2.90 -17.27 -13.87
CA ASP A 254 1.63 -18.00 -13.91
C ASP A 254 0.42 -17.08 -13.61
N LEU A 255 0.59 -16.07 -12.75
CA LEU A 255 -0.43 -15.05 -12.45
C LEU A 255 -0.40 -13.86 -13.41
N GLN A 256 0.80 -13.43 -13.81
CA GLN A 256 1.01 -12.20 -14.57
C GLN A 256 0.51 -12.30 -16.02
N GLY A 257 0.71 -13.44 -16.68
CA GLY A 257 0.27 -13.65 -18.07
C GLY A 257 -1.23 -13.38 -18.26
N PRO A 258 -2.11 -14.09 -17.54
CA PRO A 258 -3.55 -13.88 -17.64
C PRO A 258 -3.98 -12.45 -17.30
N LEU A 259 -3.40 -11.80 -16.28
CA LEU A 259 -3.74 -10.41 -15.95
C LEU A 259 -3.41 -9.46 -17.11
N ALA A 260 -2.27 -9.68 -17.78
CA ALA A 260 -1.89 -8.88 -18.93
C ALA A 260 -2.80 -9.10 -20.14
N ASP A 261 -3.25 -10.34 -20.37
CA ASP A 261 -4.16 -10.68 -21.48
C ASP A 261 -5.53 -10.01 -21.36
N HIS A 262 -6.00 -9.75 -20.14
CA HIS A 262 -7.30 -9.09 -19.91
C HIS A 262 -7.23 -7.56 -19.96
N PHE A 263 -6.03 -6.99 -19.85
CA PHE A 263 -5.85 -5.54 -19.80
C PHE A 263 -6.16 -4.89 -21.16
N GLN A 264 -7.07 -3.91 -21.13
CA GLN A 264 -7.43 -3.13 -22.32
C GLN A 264 -6.48 -1.93 -22.47
N ALA A 265 -5.34 -2.19 -23.10
CA ALA A 265 -4.33 -1.20 -23.35
C ALA A 265 -4.84 -0.10 -24.28
N THR A 266 -4.56 1.16 -23.93
CA THR A 266 -4.90 2.30 -24.80
C THR A 266 -4.00 2.29 -26.03
N PRO A 267 -4.48 2.39 -27.26
CA PRO A 267 -3.61 2.55 -28.42
C PRO A 267 -2.62 3.71 -28.20
N VAL A 268 -1.35 3.53 -28.60
CA VAL A 268 -0.26 4.47 -28.23
C VAL A 268 -0.56 5.88 -28.72
N GLU A 269 -1.10 5.98 -29.93
CA GLU A 269 -1.52 7.23 -30.57
C GLU A 269 -2.74 7.90 -29.91
N GLN A 270 -3.44 7.20 -29.01
CA GLN A 270 -4.62 7.70 -28.28
C GLN A 270 -4.32 8.07 -26.82
N LEU A 271 -3.07 7.96 -26.36
CA LEU A 271 -2.71 8.29 -24.98
C LEU A 271 -3.03 9.74 -24.61
N ALA A 272 -2.85 10.69 -25.54
CA ALA A 272 -3.20 12.09 -25.33
C ALA A 272 -4.73 12.36 -25.28
N ALA A 273 -5.56 11.39 -25.64
CA ALA A 273 -7.02 11.48 -25.59
C ALA A 273 -7.63 10.77 -24.37
N LEU A 274 -6.80 10.23 -23.47
CA LEU A 274 -7.29 9.54 -22.29
C LEU A 274 -8.12 10.46 -21.38
N PRO A 275 -9.25 9.99 -20.84
CA PRO A 275 -9.96 10.73 -19.80
C PRO A 275 -9.11 10.79 -18.53
N ALA A 276 -8.93 12.00 -17.97
CA ALA A 276 -8.17 12.20 -16.75
C ALA A 276 -8.89 11.64 -15.50
N ASP A 277 -10.22 11.59 -15.53
CA ASP A 277 -11.05 11.01 -14.47
C ASP A 277 -12.34 10.42 -15.06
N PRO A 278 -12.31 9.17 -15.56
CA PRO A 278 -13.50 8.54 -16.13
C PRO A 278 -14.60 8.27 -15.10
N THR A 279 -14.29 8.33 -13.79
CA THR A 279 -15.23 8.03 -12.70
C THR A 279 -15.92 9.28 -12.12
N GLY A 280 -15.32 10.45 -12.30
CA GLY A 280 -15.69 11.68 -11.60
C GLY A 280 -15.28 11.73 -10.12
N LEU A 281 -14.68 10.66 -9.59
CA LEU A 281 -14.28 10.57 -8.18
C LEU A 281 -13.06 11.44 -7.89
N LEU A 282 -12.11 11.55 -8.82
CA LEU A 282 -10.92 12.39 -8.63
C LEU A 282 -11.28 13.87 -8.62
N ALA A 283 -12.25 14.30 -9.43
CA ALA A 283 -12.81 15.65 -9.38
C ALA A 283 -13.43 15.99 -8.01
N ARG A 284 -13.93 14.97 -7.29
CA ARG A 284 -14.50 15.06 -5.93
C ARG A 284 -13.49 14.75 -4.81
N THR A 285 -12.21 14.58 -5.15
CA THR A 285 -11.13 14.32 -4.18
C THR A 285 -10.29 15.58 -3.99
N VAL A 286 -9.94 15.91 -2.75
CA VAL A 286 -9.07 17.07 -2.44
C VAL A 286 -7.73 16.87 -3.16
N PRO A 287 -7.29 17.82 -3.98
CA PRO A 287 -6.07 17.68 -4.74
C PRO A 287 -4.83 17.90 -3.88
N ALA A 288 -3.78 17.12 -4.13
CA ALA A 288 -2.45 17.42 -3.65
C ALA A 288 -1.88 18.62 -4.43
N THR A 289 -1.13 19.47 -3.73
CA THR A 289 -0.44 20.61 -4.37
C THR A 289 0.66 20.15 -5.33
N ASP A 290 1.37 19.08 -4.95
CA ASP A 290 2.44 18.46 -5.74
C ASP A 290 2.23 16.93 -5.75
N PRO A 291 1.39 16.41 -6.66
CA PRO A 291 1.06 15.00 -6.69
C PRO A 291 2.24 14.16 -7.21
N SER A 292 2.60 13.14 -6.43
CA SER A 292 3.49 12.08 -6.90
C SER A 292 2.88 11.35 -8.11
N VAL A 293 3.67 10.51 -8.78
CA VAL A 293 3.19 9.71 -9.92
C VAL A 293 2.06 8.74 -9.57
N ASN A 294 1.94 8.36 -8.30
CA ASN A 294 0.92 7.44 -7.84
C ASN A 294 -0.33 8.19 -7.34
N GLN A 295 -0.30 9.52 -7.29
CA GLN A 295 -1.41 10.40 -6.94
C GLN A 295 -2.04 11.02 -8.19
N GLY A 296 -3.18 11.69 -7.98
CA GLY A 296 -3.97 12.23 -9.09
C GLY A 296 -4.61 11.11 -9.90
N ALA A 297 -5.00 10.01 -9.24
CA ALA A 297 -5.42 8.78 -9.89
C ALA A 297 -6.63 8.16 -9.20
N VAL A 298 -7.42 7.41 -9.98
CA VAL A 298 -8.46 6.51 -9.48
C VAL A 298 -8.07 5.09 -9.84
N TYR A 299 -7.78 4.28 -8.83
CA TYR A 299 -7.42 2.89 -9.01
C TYR A 299 -8.64 1.99 -8.85
N PRO A 300 -8.78 0.93 -9.65
CA PRO A 300 -9.63 -0.20 -9.31
C PRO A 300 -9.16 -0.87 -8.01
N PRO A 301 -10.01 -1.69 -7.36
CA PRO A 301 -9.69 -2.26 -6.05
C PRO A 301 -8.37 -3.04 -6.07
N HIS A 302 -8.15 -3.93 -7.05
CA HIS A 302 -6.92 -4.71 -7.17
C HIS A 302 -5.69 -3.81 -7.35
N GLY A 303 -5.69 -2.90 -8.33
CA GLY A 303 -4.60 -1.94 -8.52
C GLY A 303 -4.28 -1.09 -7.27
N SER A 304 -5.28 -0.73 -6.45
CA SER A 304 -5.05 0.04 -5.22
C SER A 304 -4.37 -0.76 -4.10
N LEU A 305 -4.46 -2.10 -4.11
CA LEU A 305 -3.85 -2.96 -3.09
C LEU A 305 -2.33 -2.84 -3.06
N HIS A 306 -1.70 -2.51 -4.20
CA HIS A 306 -0.25 -2.30 -4.29
C HIS A 306 0.26 -1.29 -3.25
N PHE A 307 -0.54 -0.29 -2.87
CA PHE A 307 -0.15 0.77 -1.94
C PHE A 307 -0.55 0.52 -0.48
N ARG A 308 -1.09 -0.66 -0.17
CA ARG A 308 -1.59 -1.00 1.17
C ARG A 308 -0.50 -1.69 1.99
N SER A 309 -0.44 -1.42 3.29
CA SER A 309 0.51 -2.07 4.19
C SER A 309 0.26 -3.58 4.32
N ASP A 310 -1.02 -3.96 4.44
CA ASP A 310 -1.48 -5.35 4.41
C ASP A 310 -2.49 -5.53 3.26
N PRO A 311 -2.03 -5.91 2.06
CA PRO A 311 -2.90 -6.07 0.91
C PRO A 311 -3.85 -7.27 1.04
N VAL A 312 -3.47 -8.31 1.81
CA VAL A 312 -4.32 -9.50 2.02
C VAL A 312 -5.54 -9.14 2.86
N ALA A 313 -5.32 -8.49 4.01
CA ALA A 313 -6.40 -8.01 4.85
C ALA A 313 -7.22 -6.91 4.16
N THR A 314 -6.56 -6.02 3.39
CA THR A 314 -7.26 -4.97 2.66
C THR A 314 -8.16 -5.55 1.56
N GLN A 315 -7.75 -6.60 0.85
CA GLN A 315 -8.57 -7.25 -0.17
C GLN A 315 -9.86 -7.86 0.41
N ALA A 316 -9.74 -8.52 1.57
CA ALA A 316 -10.91 -9.02 2.29
C ALA A 316 -11.85 -7.88 2.70
N MET A 317 -11.30 -6.76 3.18
CA MET A 317 -12.06 -5.56 3.51
C MET A 317 -12.77 -4.96 2.28
N TYR A 318 -12.10 -4.82 1.15
CA TYR A 318 -12.71 -4.30 -0.07
C TYR A 318 -13.88 -5.16 -0.54
N THR A 319 -13.73 -6.48 -0.45
CA THR A 319 -14.78 -7.44 -0.83
C THR A 319 -16.00 -7.31 0.08
N ASP A 320 -15.80 -7.29 1.40
CA ASP A 320 -16.87 -7.14 2.39
C ASP A 320 -17.59 -5.78 2.31
N ALA A 321 -16.84 -4.71 2.07
CA ALA A 321 -17.35 -3.36 1.94
C ALA A 321 -17.93 -3.05 0.55
N GLY A 322 -17.68 -3.89 -0.46
CA GLY A 322 -18.05 -3.62 -1.84
C GLY A 322 -17.36 -2.37 -2.40
N VAL A 323 -16.05 -2.22 -2.16
CA VAL A 323 -15.26 -1.11 -2.72
C VAL A 323 -15.08 -1.31 -4.23
N VAL A 324 -15.40 -0.29 -5.02
CA VAL A 324 -15.34 -0.32 -6.48
C VAL A 324 -14.29 0.62 -7.08
N HIS A 325 -13.95 1.72 -6.40
CA HIS A 325 -12.88 2.63 -6.81
C HIS A 325 -12.14 3.20 -5.61
N VAL A 326 -10.86 3.49 -5.79
CA VAL A 326 -10.03 4.16 -4.79
C VAL A 326 -9.33 5.36 -5.45
N ALA A 327 -9.77 6.57 -5.12
CA ALA A 327 -9.07 7.79 -5.53
C ALA A 327 -7.93 8.07 -4.56
N ALA A 328 -6.73 8.34 -5.10
CA ALA A 328 -5.55 8.71 -4.35
C ALA A 328 -5.05 10.08 -4.83
N ASP A 329 -5.16 11.08 -3.97
CA ASP A 329 -4.65 12.43 -4.20
C ASP A 329 -4.14 13.03 -2.87
N ARG A 330 -4.59 14.20 -2.41
CA ARG A 330 -4.28 14.66 -1.03
C ARG A 330 -4.94 13.78 0.02
N THR A 331 -6.15 13.32 -0.27
CA THR A 331 -6.88 12.31 0.51
C THR A 331 -6.91 10.98 -0.23
N THR A 332 -7.14 9.89 0.49
CA THR A 332 -7.54 8.63 -0.14
C THR A 332 -9.04 8.41 0.07
N VAL A 333 -9.80 8.33 -1.00
CA VAL A 333 -11.26 8.11 -0.99
C VAL A 333 -11.56 6.73 -1.56
N TYR A 334 -12.33 5.95 -0.81
CA TYR A 334 -12.79 4.60 -1.15
C TYR A 334 -14.29 4.69 -1.46
N GLU A 335 -14.65 4.48 -2.72
CA GLU A 335 -16.04 4.40 -3.14
C GLU A 335 -16.55 2.97 -2.94
N ALA A 336 -17.56 2.82 -2.09
CA ALA A 336 -18.32 1.58 -1.94
C ALA A 336 -19.58 1.61 -2.80
N VAL A 337 -20.18 0.43 -3.05
CA VAL A 337 -21.47 0.31 -3.75
C VAL A 337 -22.62 0.99 -3.00
N ASP A 338 -22.53 1.11 -1.68
CA ASP A 338 -23.57 1.67 -0.82
C ASP A 338 -23.03 2.33 0.47
N ILE A 339 -23.93 2.97 1.23
CA ILE A 339 -23.61 3.66 2.49
C ILE A 339 -23.14 2.66 3.58
N PRO A 340 -23.79 1.50 3.80
CA PRO A 340 -23.28 0.51 4.76
C PRO A 340 -21.89 -0.02 4.40
N GLY A 341 -21.58 -0.18 3.12
CA GLY A 341 -20.27 -0.56 2.62
C GLY A 341 -19.21 0.47 2.96
N ALA A 342 -19.51 1.76 2.79
CA ALA A 342 -18.62 2.84 3.21
C ALA A 342 -18.31 2.79 4.72
N GLN A 343 -19.30 2.47 5.56
CA GLN A 343 -19.07 2.31 6.99
C GLN A 343 -18.14 1.11 7.29
N ARG A 344 -18.38 -0.04 6.65
CA ARG A 344 -17.49 -1.21 6.78
C ARG A 344 -16.07 -0.91 6.31
N ALA A 345 -15.92 -0.14 5.23
CA ALA A 345 -14.62 0.31 4.74
C ALA A 345 -13.91 1.22 5.75
N ALA A 346 -14.58 2.24 6.29
CA ALA A 346 -14.01 3.13 7.31
C ALA A 346 -13.59 2.36 8.57
N ASP A 347 -14.40 1.41 9.03
CA ASP A 347 -14.05 0.56 10.17
C ASP A 347 -12.86 -0.36 9.87
N GLY A 348 -12.80 -0.92 8.67
CA GLY A 348 -11.66 -1.71 8.20
C GLY A 348 -10.37 -0.91 8.12
N LEU A 349 -10.42 0.30 7.57
CA LEU A 349 -9.29 1.23 7.54
C LEU A 349 -8.80 1.53 8.96
N ALA A 350 -9.70 1.80 9.90
CA ALA A 350 -9.31 2.06 11.28
C ALA A 350 -8.71 0.81 11.95
N ARG A 351 -9.21 -0.40 11.67
CA ARG A 351 -8.64 -1.64 12.18
C ARG A 351 -7.23 -1.92 11.66
N MET A 352 -6.91 -1.50 10.44
CA MET A 352 -5.62 -1.78 9.80
C MET A 352 -4.60 -0.64 10.01
N ASP A 353 -4.98 0.60 9.71
CA ASP A 353 -4.04 1.73 9.61
C ASP A 353 -3.62 2.24 11.01
N VAL A 354 -4.53 2.20 11.99
CA VAL A 354 -4.26 2.66 13.37
C VAL A 354 -3.14 1.85 14.04
N PRO A 355 -3.23 0.51 14.14
CA PRO A 355 -2.15 -0.28 14.76
C PRO A 355 -0.88 -0.31 13.91
N PHE A 356 -0.98 -0.23 12.57
CA PHE A 356 0.18 -0.33 11.68
C PHE A 356 1.24 0.75 11.94
N LEU A 357 0.82 2.00 12.22
CA LEU A 357 1.73 3.11 12.54
C LEU A 357 1.71 3.52 14.02
N GLY A 358 1.05 2.75 14.88
CA GLY A 358 1.02 3.00 16.33
C GLY A 358 0.25 4.26 16.73
N TYR A 359 -0.88 4.53 16.07
CA TYR A 359 -1.71 5.68 16.38
C TYR A 359 -2.55 5.48 17.65
N HIS A 360 -2.79 6.58 18.37
CA HIS A 360 -3.71 6.64 19.51
C HIS A 360 -4.84 7.63 19.23
N SER A 361 -5.99 7.48 19.90
CA SER A 361 -7.13 8.39 19.70
C SER A 361 -6.76 9.84 20.00
N ALA A 362 -7.23 10.74 19.14
CA ALA A 362 -7.02 12.19 19.24
C ALA A 362 -8.38 12.92 19.19
N PRO A 363 -8.42 14.23 19.48
CA PRO A 363 -9.65 15.01 19.36
C PRO A 363 -10.31 14.88 17.98
N GLY A 364 -11.63 14.74 17.98
CA GLY A 364 -12.43 14.67 16.77
C GLY A 364 -12.62 16.05 16.11
N ILE A 365 -13.41 16.09 15.05
CA ILE A 365 -13.61 17.29 14.23
C ILE A 365 -14.93 17.96 14.59
N ASN A 366 -14.89 19.26 14.84
CA ASN A 366 -16.09 20.05 15.10
C ASN A 366 -17.05 19.97 13.90
N GLY A 367 -18.34 19.73 14.14
CA GLY A 367 -19.34 19.56 13.08
C GLY A 367 -19.30 18.23 12.32
N LEU A 368 -18.32 17.35 12.56
CA LEU A 368 -18.24 16.03 11.91
C LEU A 368 -18.04 14.89 12.93
N PRO A 369 -19.09 14.50 13.67
CA PRO A 369 -19.01 13.50 14.73
C PRO A 369 -18.70 12.08 14.22
N SER A 370 -18.87 11.79 12.93
CA SER A 370 -18.48 10.51 12.32
C SER A 370 -16.97 10.38 12.13
N ALA A 371 -16.20 11.47 12.22
CA ALA A 371 -14.76 11.44 12.03
C ALA A 371 -14.04 10.88 13.26
N ARG A 372 -13.19 9.88 13.02
CA ARG A 372 -12.29 9.29 14.00
C ARG A 372 -10.88 9.75 13.69
N CYS A 373 -10.29 10.54 14.60
CA CYS A 373 -8.95 11.09 14.45
C CYS A 373 -7.98 10.47 15.45
N PHE A 374 -6.73 10.39 15.03
CA PHE A 374 -5.66 9.71 15.75
C PHE A 374 -4.33 10.46 15.60
N ASP A 375 -3.49 10.40 16.64
CA ASP A 375 -2.14 10.95 16.71
C ASP A 375 -1.18 9.82 17.12
N ARG A 376 -0.07 9.66 16.38
CA ARG A 376 1.00 8.71 16.75
C ARG A 376 2.13 9.35 17.57
N GLY A 377 1.96 10.61 17.97
CA GLY A 377 2.89 11.37 18.78
C GLY A 377 3.91 12.16 17.96
N SER A 378 4.71 12.97 18.66
CA SER A 378 5.82 13.69 18.05
C SER A 378 6.86 12.69 17.54
N ASP A 379 6.94 12.55 16.22
CA ASP A 379 7.89 11.65 15.56
C ASP A 379 9.13 12.44 15.13
N SER A 380 10.32 11.97 15.49
CA SER A 380 11.61 12.50 15.00
C SER A 380 12.14 11.76 13.77
N THR A 381 11.31 10.90 13.15
CA THR A 381 11.63 10.16 11.92
C THR A 381 11.03 10.80 10.67
N GLU A 382 11.30 10.23 9.50
CA GLU A 382 10.76 10.66 8.19
C GLU A 382 9.23 10.54 8.08
N LEU A 383 8.56 9.92 9.05
CA LEU A 383 7.10 9.73 9.05
C LEU A 383 6.33 10.92 9.66
N GLY A 384 6.99 12.07 9.89
CA GLY A 384 6.35 13.28 10.40
C GLY A 384 5.18 13.77 9.53
N ALA A 385 5.22 13.55 8.22
CA ALA A 385 4.15 13.91 7.28
C ALA A 385 2.83 13.15 7.51
N VAL A 386 2.89 12.01 8.22
CA VAL A 386 1.74 11.17 8.54
C VAL A 386 1.47 11.11 10.05
N ARG A 387 1.85 12.14 10.82
CA ARG A 387 1.64 12.14 12.28
C ARG A 387 0.16 12.03 12.69
N PHE A 388 -0.73 12.73 12.01
CA PHE A 388 -2.16 12.69 12.27
C PHE A 388 -2.85 11.86 11.19
N LEU A 389 -3.81 11.04 11.61
CA LEU A 389 -4.69 10.26 10.74
C LEU A 389 -6.14 10.55 11.13
N CYS A 390 -6.98 10.88 10.17
CA CYS A 390 -8.42 10.93 10.37
C CYS A 390 -9.12 10.05 9.33
N ILE A 391 -10.14 9.32 9.78
CA ILE A 391 -10.95 8.42 8.96
C ILE A 391 -12.42 8.75 9.19
N THR A 392 -13.20 8.86 8.12
CA THR A 392 -14.64 9.14 8.21
C THR A 392 -15.37 8.63 6.95
N THR A 393 -16.68 8.87 6.90
CA THR A 393 -17.55 8.55 5.77
C THR A 393 -18.35 9.76 5.31
N ALA A 394 -18.70 9.80 4.02
CA ALA A 394 -19.69 10.69 3.44
C ALA A 394 -20.47 9.92 2.36
N ASN A 395 -21.80 9.77 2.50
CA ASN A 395 -22.61 8.94 1.60
C ASN A 395 -21.98 7.54 1.42
N ARG A 396 -21.77 7.10 0.17
CA ARG A 396 -21.15 5.82 -0.19
C ARG A 396 -19.61 5.83 -0.17
N TYR A 397 -19.00 6.87 0.37
CA TYR A 397 -17.55 7.04 0.39
C TYR A 397 -17.01 6.89 1.81
N ALA A 398 -15.99 6.05 1.98
CA ALA A 398 -15.08 6.12 3.12
C ALA A 398 -13.84 6.91 2.69
N PHE A 399 -13.22 7.66 3.58
CA PHE A 399 -11.97 8.32 3.22
C PHE A 399 -11.05 8.50 4.42
N LYS A 400 -9.76 8.61 4.12
CA LYS A 400 -8.71 8.88 5.10
C LYS A 400 -7.85 10.06 4.69
N VAL A 401 -7.33 10.72 5.71
CA VAL A 401 -6.47 11.90 5.62
C VAL A 401 -5.28 11.70 6.54
N THR A 402 -4.09 12.04 6.05
CA THR A 402 -2.90 12.14 6.88
C THR A 402 -2.27 13.53 6.78
N ALA A 403 -1.76 14.05 7.88
CA ALA A 403 -1.08 15.34 7.91
C ALA A 403 0.00 15.39 9.00
N ALA A 404 0.89 16.38 8.92
CA ALA A 404 1.91 16.62 9.94
C ALA A 404 1.34 17.35 11.18
N GLN A 405 0.27 18.13 10.98
CA GLN A 405 -0.36 18.94 12.01
C GLN A 405 -1.84 18.59 12.17
N GLU A 406 -2.34 18.64 13.40
CA GLU A 406 -3.73 18.30 13.74
C GLU A 406 -4.73 19.20 12.99
N VAL A 407 -4.49 20.52 13.05
CA VAL A 407 -5.33 21.52 12.38
C VAL A 407 -5.41 21.27 10.88
N GLU A 408 -4.28 20.91 10.26
CA GLU A 408 -4.24 20.59 8.85
C GLU A 408 -5.07 19.32 8.53
N ALA A 409 -4.93 18.26 9.34
CA ALA A 409 -5.74 17.05 9.17
C ALA A 409 -7.24 17.34 9.29
N HIS A 410 -7.64 18.14 10.29
CA HIS A 410 -9.03 18.55 10.49
C HIS A 410 -9.57 19.33 9.29
N GLN A 411 -8.80 20.29 8.76
CA GLN A 411 -9.17 21.11 7.61
C GLN A 411 -9.31 20.28 6.33
N ILE A 412 -8.40 19.35 6.05
CA ILE A 412 -8.49 18.48 4.86
C ILE A 412 -9.71 17.55 4.96
N VAL A 413 -10.00 16.99 6.15
CA VAL A 413 -11.19 16.13 6.32
C VAL A 413 -12.48 16.91 6.11
N ALA A 414 -12.57 18.11 6.68
CA ALA A 414 -13.70 19.01 6.46
C ALA A 414 -13.90 19.32 4.97
N ALA A 415 -12.81 19.67 4.26
CA ALA A 415 -12.82 19.92 2.83
C ALA A 415 -13.29 18.70 2.03
N GLN A 416 -12.72 17.52 2.30
CA GLN A 416 -13.09 16.29 1.60
C GLN A 416 -14.54 15.89 1.84
N TYR A 417 -15.06 16.08 3.07
CA TYR A 417 -16.47 15.86 3.37
C TYR A 417 -17.37 16.78 2.54
N LEU A 418 -17.04 18.07 2.47
CA LEU A 418 -17.79 19.06 1.68
C LEU A 418 -17.77 18.72 0.18
N MET A 419 -16.63 18.30 -0.37
CA MET A 419 -16.55 17.88 -1.78
C MET A 419 -17.40 16.65 -2.11
N LEU A 420 -17.50 15.68 -1.20
CA LEU A 420 -18.30 14.45 -1.42
C LEU A 420 -19.80 14.62 -1.18
N THR A 421 -20.18 15.68 -0.46
CA THR A 421 -21.58 15.99 -0.13
C THR A 421 -22.14 17.17 -0.91
N ALA A 422 -21.30 17.86 -1.69
CA ALA A 422 -21.74 18.84 -2.66
C ALA A 422 -22.71 18.21 -3.69
N PRO A 423 -23.76 18.96 -4.10
CA PRO A 423 -24.79 18.49 -5.04
C PRO A 423 -24.28 17.85 -6.34
#